data_AF-A0A820DZ66-F1
#
_entry.id   AF-A0A820DZ66-F1
#
_cell.length_a   1.000
_cell.length_b   1.000
_cell.length_c   1.000
_cell.angle_alpha   90.00
_cell.angle_beta   90.00
_cell.angle_gamma   90.00
#
_symmetry.space_group_name_H-M   'P 1'
#
loop_
_entity.id
_entity.type
_entity.pdbx_description
1 polymer ?
#
loop_
_entity_poly.entity_id
_entity_poly.type
_entity_poly.pdbx_seq_one_letter_code
_entity_poly.pdbx_strand_id
1 'polypeptide(L)'
;MPLINDIPQLHGIYVFDDTKNLPEELIKKWGKIKSVHTNISDLYKALQSGIKQFNQDSIAVSFLTVTEMVSTDNLNQLEPTFMYTQIFKEILLDMKHDEEATRQFIAYCRNNNSLSPITINRFEKEYHAQSAIWWYTFPSNIYSMLSYGLRTLDADTIITMGFFICHLRRQIQELYEQQVNSYGRKFFF
;
A
#
# COMPACT_ATOMS: atom_id res chain seq x y z
N MET A 1 4.31 30.44 -18.37
CA MET A 1 3.36 29.45 -17.81
C MET A 1 4.18 28.43 -17.05
N PRO A 2 3.94 28.20 -15.75
CA PRO A 2 4.77 27.30 -14.96
C PRO A 2 4.64 25.89 -15.54
N LEU A 3 5.76 25.26 -15.85
CA LEU A 3 5.78 23.92 -16.42
C LEU A 3 5.24 22.95 -15.35
N ILE A 4 4.19 22.21 -15.70
CA ILE A 4 3.66 21.07 -14.93
C ILE A 4 4.79 20.07 -14.53
N ASN A 5 5.90 20.09 -15.27
CA ASN A 5 7.15 19.38 -14.97
C ASN A 5 7.78 19.74 -13.60
N ASP A 6 7.48 20.88 -12.99
CA ASP A 6 8.14 21.31 -11.74
C ASP A 6 7.33 20.97 -10.47
N ILE A 7 6.17 20.32 -10.59
CA ILE A 7 5.33 19.95 -9.42
C ILE A 7 5.84 18.63 -8.81
N PRO A 8 6.56 18.62 -7.67
CA PRO A 8 7.14 17.39 -7.13
C PRO A 8 6.07 16.35 -6.70
N GLN A 9 4.85 16.82 -6.40
CA GLN A 9 3.71 15.98 -6.04
C GLN A 9 3.10 15.22 -7.23
N LEU A 10 3.49 15.57 -8.46
CA LEU A 10 2.95 14.97 -9.69
C LEU A 10 3.87 13.85 -10.17
N HIS A 11 3.49 12.60 -9.90
CA HIS A 11 4.30 11.41 -10.19
C HIS A 11 4.11 10.86 -11.62
N GLY A 12 2.99 11.18 -12.28
CA GLY A 12 2.73 10.79 -13.66
C GLY A 12 1.40 11.30 -14.18
N ILE A 13 1.36 11.65 -15.47
CA ILE A 13 0.16 12.10 -16.18
C ILE A 13 -0.23 11.03 -17.20
N TYR A 14 -1.50 10.65 -17.21
CA TYR A 14 -2.10 9.75 -18.18
C TYR A 14 -3.14 10.53 -18.99
N VAL A 15 -2.99 10.53 -20.32
CA VAL A 15 -3.85 11.34 -21.19
C VAL A 15 -4.68 10.42 -22.08
N PHE A 16 -5.99 10.68 -22.14
CA PHE A 16 -6.89 10.07 -23.11
C PHE A 16 -7.13 11.05 -24.26
N ASP A 17 -6.81 10.63 -25.48
CA ASP A 17 -7.07 11.41 -26.70
C ASP A 17 -7.66 10.51 -27.77
N ASP A 18 -8.97 10.58 -27.92
CA ASP A 18 -9.76 9.90 -28.95
C ASP A 18 -9.45 10.43 -30.36
N THR A 19 -8.94 11.66 -30.46
CA THR A 19 -8.81 12.38 -31.73
C THR A 19 -7.39 12.38 -32.33
N LYS A 20 -6.41 11.79 -31.64
CA LYS A 20 -4.97 11.78 -32.02
C LYS A 20 -4.43 13.17 -32.38
N ASN A 21 -4.97 14.21 -31.79
CA ASN A 21 -4.59 15.59 -32.06
C ASN A 21 -3.51 16.09 -31.11
N LEU A 22 -3.12 15.30 -30.09
CA LEU A 22 -1.98 15.65 -29.26
C LEU A 22 -0.68 15.56 -30.08
N PRO A 23 0.05 16.68 -30.28
CA PRO A 23 1.35 16.66 -30.94
C PRO A 23 2.32 15.82 -30.12
N GLU A 24 2.96 14.83 -30.77
CA GLU A 24 4.02 14.02 -30.16
C GLU A 24 5.17 14.88 -29.57
N GLU A 25 5.36 16.08 -30.12
CA GLU A 25 6.31 17.08 -29.63
C GLU A 25 5.95 17.64 -28.24
N LEU A 26 4.66 17.82 -27.93
CA LEU A 26 4.22 18.23 -26.59
C LEU A 26 4.35 17.09 -25.57
N ILE A 27 4.14 15.85 -26.02
CA ILE A 27 4.32 14.65 -25.18
C ILE A 27 5.78 14.50 -24.77
N LYS A 28 6.71 14.67 -25.74
CA LYS A 28 8.16 14.63 -25.46
C LYS A 28 8.65 15.80 -24.60
N LYS A 29 8.00 16.96 -24.70
CA LYS A 29 8.35 18.15 -23.89
C LYS A 29 7.96 17.99 -22.41
N TRP A 30 7.01 17.11 -22.09
CA TRP A 30 6.52 16.89 -20.72
C TRP A 30 7.01 15.54 -20.21
N GLY A 31 8.17 15.51 -19.56
CA GLY A 31 8.79 14.28 -19.04
C GLY A 31 7.97 13.53 -17.97
N LYS A 32 6.84 14.10 -17.52
CA LYS A 32 5.90 13.47 -16.57
C LYS A 32 4.74 12.75 -17.22
N ILE A 33 4.54 12.85 -18.54
CA ILE A 33 3.50 12.07 -19.23
C ILE A 33 3.99 10.62 -19.31
N LYS A 34 3.31 9.72 -18.58
CA LYS A 34 3.63 8.29 -18.58
C LYS A 34 3.05 7.59 -19.81
N SER A 35 1.88 8.00 -20.28
CA SER A 35 1.31 7.48 -21.52
C SER A 35 0.15 8.33 -22.07
N VAL A 36 -0.05 8.24 -23.39
CA VAL A 36 -1.21 8.79 -24.11
C VAL A 36 -1.92 7.64 -24.79
N HIS A 37 -3.23 7.52 -24.58
CA HIS A 37 -4.03 6.41 -25.10
C HIS A 37 -5.24 6.91 -25.87
N THR A 38 -5.49 6.29 -27.01
CA THR A 38 -6.68 6.53 -27.84
C THR A 38 -7.86 5.66 -27.41
N ASN A 39 -7.63 4.63 -26.59
CA ASN A 39 -8.66 3.75 -26.07
C ASN A 39 -8.72 3.85 -24.54
N ILE A 40 -9.93 4.06 -24.00
CA ILE A 40 -10.20 4.14 -22.56
C ILE A 40 -9.74 2.86 -21.82
N SER A 41 -9.84 1.70 -22.48
CA SER A 41 -9.44 0.42 -21.91
C SER A 41 -7.93 0.33 -21.71
N ASP A 42 -7.17 0.87 -22.67
CA ASP A 42 -5.70 0.85 -22.60
C ASP A 42 -5.19 1.92 -21.63
N LEU A 43 -5.86 3.07 -21.56
CA LEU A 43 -5.64 4.06 -20.49
C LEU A 43 -5.85 3.43 -19.11
N TYR A 44 -6.97 2.72 -18.94
CA TYR A 44 -7.30 2.07 -17.67
C TYR A 44 -6.23 1.04 -17.27
N LYS A 45 -5.81 0.19 -18.21
CA LYS A 45 -4.73 -0.79 -17.97
C LYS A 45 -3.40 -0.12 -17.62
N ALA A 46 -3.03 0.94 -18.33
CA ALA A 46 -1.79 1.67 -18.07
C ALA A 46 -1.83 2.38 -16.71
N LEU A 47 -2.96 2.99 -16.36
CA LEU A 47 -3.18 3.64 -15.07
C LEU A 47 -3.18 2.62 -13.92
N GLN A 48 -3.85 1.47 -14.10
CA GLN A 48 -3.85 0.38 -13.12
C GLN A 48 -2.44 -0.19 -12.91
N SER A 49 -1.69 -0.39 -14.00
CA SER A 49 -0.30 -0.85 -13.95
C SER A 49 0.60 0.18 -13.27
N GLY A 50 0.40 1.47 -13.56
CA GLY A 50 1.13 2.56 -12.94
C GLY A 50 0.87 2.72 -11.45
N ILE A 51 -0.37 2.53 -10.99
CA ILE A 51 -0.71 2.52 -9.55
C ILE A 51 -0.08 1.30 -8.88
N LYS A 52 -0.18 0.12 -9.50
CA LYS A 52 0.42 -1.10 -8.96
C LYS A 52 1.95 -0.96 -8.83
N GLN A 53 2.59 -0.46 -9.87
CA GLN A 53 4.03 -0.20 -9.88
C GLN A 53 4.40 0.86 -8.85
N PHE A 54 3.66 1.98 -8.74
CA PHE A 54 3.92 2.98 -7.70
C PHE A 54 3.85 2.38 -6.29
N ASN A 55 2.88 1.51 -6.03
CA ASN A 55 2.77 0.85 -4.74
C ASN A 55 3.89 -0.17 -4.50
N GLN A 56 4.35 -0.86 -5.55
CA GLN A 56 5.45 -1.84 -5.48
C GLN A 56 6.83 -1.19 -5.38
N ASP A 57 7.08 -0.12 -6.12
CA ASP A 57 8.34 0.62 -6.13
C ASP A 57 8.51 1.45 -4.84
N SER A 58 7.40 1.79 -4.19
CA SER A 58 7.37 2.47 -2.90
C SER A 58 7.48 1.50 -1.70
N ILE A 59 7.81 0.21 -1.92
CA ILE A 59 7.96 -0.81 -0.85
C ILE A 59 9.15 -0.55 0.09
N ALA A 60 10.03 0.41 -0.19
CA ALA A 60 11.06 0.79 0.77
C ALA A 60 10.45 1.53 1.97
N VAL A 61 9.86 0.78 2.91
CA VAL A 61 9.76 1.21 4.32
C VAL A 61 11.19 1.16 4.86
N SER A 62 11.99 2.17 4.51
CA SER A 62 13.34 2.29 5.00
C SER A 62 13.30 3.00 6.35
N PHE A 63 13.35 2.23 7.43
CA PHE A 63 13.55 2.75 8.79
C PHE A 63 14.99 3.24 9.02
N LEU A 64 15.85 3.05 8.02
CA LEU A 64 17.21 3.58 7.97
C LEU A 64 17.22 4.67 6.91
N THR A 65 17.62 5.89 7.26
CA THR A 65 18.03 6.86 6.26
C THR A 65 19.30 6.34 5.61
N VAL A 66 19.18 5.64 4.48
CA VAL A 66 20.32 5.40 3.60
C VAL A 66 20.55 6.70 2.85
N THR A 67 21.11 7.69 3.54
CA THR A 67 21.71 8.84 2.88
C THR A 67 22.90 8.30 2.09
N GLU A 68 22.93 8.53 0.76
CA GLU A 68 23.92 8.01 -0.20
C GLU A 68 25.38 8.44 0.07
N MET A 69 25.66 9.04 1.21
CA MET A 69 26.99 9.42 1.63
C MET A 69 27.39 8.52 2.79
N VAL A 70 28.11 7.43 2.47
CA VAL A 70 28.84 6.52 3.37
C VAL A 70 28.71 6.94 4.85
N SER A 71 27.62 6.56 5.51
CA SER A 71 27.45 6.84 6.92
C SER A 71 28.42 5.94 7.65
N THR A 72 29.55 6.52 8.05
CA THR A 72 30.44 5.98 9.09
C THR A 72 29.77 5.99 10.47
N ASP A 73 28.49 6.35 10.54
CA ASP A 73 27.70 6.33 11.75
C ASP A 73 27.46 4.89 12.17
N ASN A 74 27.84 4.62 13.42
CA ASN A 74 27.73 3.33 14.07
C ASN A 74 26.41 2.62 13.72
N LEU A 75 26.49 1.46 13.06
CA LEU A 75 25.38 0.50 12.93
C LEU A 75 24.78 0.10 14.30
N ASN A 76 25.48 0.41 15.40
CA ASN A 76 25.05 0.22 16.78
C ASN A 76 24.19 1.38 17.33
N GLN A 77 24.07 2.51 16.63
CA GLN A 77 23.13 3.57 16.98
C GLN A 77 21.80 3.28 16.30
N LEU A 78 20.88 2.74 17.09
CA LEU A 78 19.51 2.52 16.67
C LEU A 78 18.86 3.89 16.44
N GLU A 79 18.43 4.14 15.20
CA GLU A 79 17.62 5.30 14.84
C GLU A 79 16.42 5.41 15.81
N PRO A 80 16.15 6.57 16.44
CA PRO A 80 15.01 6.74 17.34
C PRO A 80 13.69 6.27 16.72
N THR A 81 13.55 6.43 15.40
CA THR A 81 12.44 5.94 14.57
C THR A 81 12.20 4.44 14.71
N PHE A 82 13.24 3.63 14.87
CA PHE A 82 13.13 2.19 15.11
C PHE A 82 12.49 1.90 16.47
N MET A 83 12.92 2.61 17.53
CA MET A 83 12.35 2.45 18.87
C MET A 83 10.86 2.82 18.89
N TYR A 84 10.49 3.94 18.25
CA TYR A 84 9.10 4.34 18.13
C TYR A 84 8.26 3.33 17.34
N THR A 85 8.81 2.79 16.25
CA THR A 85 8.12 1.77 15.45
C THR A 85 7.92 0.49 16.26
N GLN A 86 8.90 0.08 17.06
CA GLN A 86 8.81 -1.10 17.89
C GLN A 86 7.74 -0.95 18.98
N ILE A 87 7.75 0.17 19.70
CA ILE A 87 6.73 0.49 20.72
C ILE A 87 5.35 0.58 20.06
N PHE A 88 5.25 1.25 18.91
CA PHE A 88 4.00 1.40 18.17
C PHE A 88 3.46 0.04 17.72
N LYS A 89 4.34 -0.85 17.23
CA LYS A 89 3.99 -2.23 16.89
C LYS A 89 3.46 -2.98 18.13
N GLU A 90 4.10 -2.88 19.27
CA GLU A 90 3.65 -3.52 20.51
C GLU A 90 2.27 -3.01 20.94
N ILE A 91 2.08 -1.69 20.97
CA ILE A 91 0.78 -1.06 21.26
C ILE A 91 -0.29 -1.56 20.29
N LEU A 92 -0.01 -1.54 18.97
CA LEU A 92 -0.94 -1.96 17.94
C LEU A 92 -1.38 -3.42 18.10
N LEU A 93 -0.46 -4.29 18.54
CA LEU A 93 -0.72 -5.72 18.75
C LEU A 93 -1.49 -6.00 20.04
N ASP A 94 -1.32 -5.16 21.07
CA ASP A 94 -2.02 -5.28 22.35
C ASP A 94 -3.43 -4.68 22.31
N MET A 95 -3.74 -3.84 21.31
CA MET A 95 -5.08 -3.33 21.09
C MET A 95 -6.08 -4.48 20.85
N LYS A 96 -7.27 -4.36 21.47
CA LYS A 96 -8.38 -5.28 21.20
C LYS A 96 -8.95 -4.97 19.82
N HIS A 97 -8.83 -5.95 18.93
CA HIS A 97 -9.37 -5.90 17.58
C HIS A 97 -10.65 -6.71 17.52
N ASP A 98 -11.76 -6.08 17.89
CA ASP A 98 -13.09 -6.67 17.88
C ASP A 98 -13.87 -6.34 16.60
N GLU A 99 -15.12 -6.83 16.50
CA GLU A 99 -16.00 -6.49 15.39
C GLU A 99 -16.25 -4.97 15.29
N GLU A 100 -16.12 -4.24 16.40
CA GLU A 100 -16.30 -2.79 16.43
C GLU A 100 -15.18 -2.07 15.69
N ALA A 101 -13.92 -2.53 15.82
CA ALA A 101 -12.82 -2.02 15.00
C ALA A 101 -13.08 -2.17 13.49
N THR A 102 -13.72 -3.26 13.07
CA THR A 102 -14.10 -3.47 11.66
C THR A 102 -15.18 -2.47 11.22
N ARG A 103 -16.19 -2.20 12.07
CA ARG A 103 -17.21 -1.18 11.80
C ARG A 103 -16.63 0.22 11.74
N GLN A 104 -15.71 0.56 12.65
CA GLN A 104 -15.00 1.84 12.65
C GLN A 104 -14.20 2.04 11.37
N PHE A 105 -13.52 1.00 10.88
CA PHE A 105 -12.83 1.05 9.60
C PHE A 105 -13.77 1.30 8.42
N ILE A 106 -14.92 0.62 8.37
CA ILE A 106 -15.94 0.83 7.33
C ILE A 106 -16.46 2.28 7.37
N ALA A 107 -16.75 2.81 8.57
CA ALA A 107 -17.18 4.18 8.76
C ALA A 107 -16.10 5.19 8.33
N TYR A 108 -14.85 4.95 8.73
CA TYR A 108 -13.70 5.76 8.31
C TYR A 108 -13.57 5.81 6.78
N CYS A 109 -13.71 4.66 6.10
CA CYS A 109 -13.62 4.58 4.65
C CYS A 109 -14.77 5.33 3.95
N ARG A 110 -15.99 5.26 4.50
CA ARG A 110 -17.16 5.99 3.98
C ARG A 110 -16.99 7.51 4.14
N ASN A 111 -16.49 7.96 5.29
CA ASN A 111 -16.33 9.38 5.58
C ASN A 111 -15.22 10.03 4.76
N ASN A 112 -14.10 9.33 4.57
CA ASN A 112 -12.93 9.86 3.86
C ASN A 112 -12.93 9.58 2.35
N ASN A 113 -13.95 8.89 1.82
CA ASN A 113 -13.99 8.42 0.43
C ASN A 113 -12.70 7.67 0.00
N SER A 114 -12.03 7.01 0.96
CA SER A 114 -10.73 6.37 0.73
C SER A 114 -10.82 5.09 -0.09
N LEU A 115 -11.99 4.44 -0.08
CA LEU A 115 -12.30 3.23 -0.84
C LEU A 115 -13.53 3.45 -1.71
N SER A 116 -13.62 2.71 -2.82
CA SER A 116 -14.84 2.68 -3.63
C SER A 116 -16.03 2.16 -2.81
N PRO A 117 -17.23 2.76 -2.91
CA PRO A 117 -18.44 2.29 -2.23
C PRO A 117 -18.74 0.81 -2.48
N ILE A 118 -18.42 0.30 -3.68
CA ILE A 118 -18.59 -1.10 -4.04
C ILE A 118 -17.63 -1.98 -3.23
N THR A 119 -16.38 -1.57 -3.10
CA THR A 119 -15.37 -2.27 -2.29
C THR A 119 -15.76 -2.27 -0.81
N ILE A 120 -16.24 -1.15 -0.28
CA ILE A 120 -16.69 -1.03 1.11
C ILE A 120 -17.86 -1.98 1.40
N ASN A 121 -18.89 -1.96 0.55
CA ASN A 121 -20.06 -2.83 0.72
C ASN A 121 -19.73 -4.32 0.59
N ARG A 122 -18.76 -4.65 -0.28
CA ARG A 122 -18.26 -6.02 -0.40
C ARG A 122 -17.45 -6.43 0.82
N PHE A 123 -16.58 -5.55 1.30
CA PHE A 123 -15.80 -5.77 2.50
C PHE A 123 -16.71 -6.00 3.70
N GLU A 124 -17.72 -5.16 3.92
CA GLU A 124 -18.69 -5.29 5.01
C GLU A 124 -19.42 -6.65 5.02
N LYS A 125 -19.65 -7.26 3.84
CA LYS A 125 -20.39 -8.53 3.72
C LYS A 125 -19.50 -9.77 3.73
N GLU A 126 -18.34 -9.71 3.10
CA GLU A 126 -17.49 -10.87 2.83
C GLU A 126 -16.25 -10.92 3.73
N TYR A 127 -15.90 -9.83 4.41
CA TYR A 127 -14.70 -9.79 5.24
C TYR A 127 -14.84 -10.66 6.49
N HIS A 128 -13.80 -11.44 6.74
CA HIS A 128 -13.64 -12.23 7.95
C HIS A 128 -12.15 -12.40 8.25
N ALA A 129 -11.82 -12.71 9.50
CA ALA A 129 -10.45 -12.73 9.96
C ALA A 129 -9.53 -13.75 9.26
N GLN A 130 -10.09 -14.75 8.56
CA GLN A 130 -9.35 -15.75 7.76
C GLN A 130 -9.22 -15.38 6.26
N SER A 131 -9.86 -14.29 5.80
CA SER A 131 -9.72 -13.79 4.42
C SER A 131 -8.83 -12.56 4.29
N ALA A 132 -8.23 -12.08 5.38
CA ALA A 132 -7.31 -10.94 5.35
C ALA A 132 -6.21 -11.03 4.27
N ILE A 133 -5.52 -12.18 4.08
CA ILE A 133 -4.52 -12.32 2.99
C ILE A 133 -5.17 -12.15 1.60
N TRP A 134 -6.37 -12.71 1.42
CA TRP A 134 -7.12 -12.54 0.18
C TRP A 134 -7.42 -11.06 -0.06
N TRP A 135 -7.90 -10.33 0.95
CA TRP A 135 -8.17 -8.89 0.85
C TRP A 135 -6.92 -8.03 0.65
N TYR A 136 -5.77 -8.47 1.15
CA TYR A 136 -4.48 -7.80 0.94
C TYR A 136 -3.93 -8.03 -0.48
N THR A 137 -4.20 -9.19 -1.09
CA THR A 137 -3.75 -9.50 -2.45
C THR A 137 -4.78 -9.15 -3.51
N PHE A 138 -6.05 -9.01 -3.13
CA PHE A 138 -7.14 -8.61 -3.99
C PHE A 138 -6.88 -7.19 -4.51
N PRO A 139 -7.16 -6.89 -5.81
CA PRO A 139 -7.05 -5.55 -6.39
C PRO A 139 -8.13 -4.61 -5.82
N SER A 140 -8.03 -4.34 -4.52
CA SER A 140 -8.75 -3.31 -3.79
C SER A 140 -7.76 -2.25 -3.33
N ASN A 141 -8.27 -1.06 -3.07
CA ASN A 141 -7.46 0.02 -2.50
C ASN A 141 -7.04 -0.24 -1.04
N ILE A 142 -7.38 -1.40 -0.44
CA ILE A 142 -7.03 -1.76 0.93
C ILE A 142 -5.52 -1.95 1.09
N TYR A 143 -4.88 -2.68 0.18
CA TYR A 143 -3.42 -2.83 0.17
C TYR A 143 -2.72 -1.47 0.03
N SER A 144 -3.20 -0.64 -0.90
CA SER A 144 -2.65 0.70 -1.14
C SER A 144 -2.77 1.57 0.10
N MET A 145 -3.93 1.55 0.77
CA MET A 145 -4.21 2.32 1.97
C MET A 145 -3.33 1.87 3.15
N LEU A 146 -3.22 0.56 3.39
CA LEU A 146 -2.34 0.02 4.43
C LEU A 146 -0.88 0.38 4.17
N SER A 147 -0.43 0.15 2.93
CA SER A 147 0.97 0.42 2.56
C SER A 147 1.29 1.90 2.67
N TYR A 148 0.35 2.77 2.28
CA TYR A 148 0.50 4.21 2.44
C TYR A 148 0.61 4.60 3.91
N GLY A 149 -0.32 4.14 4.76
CA GLY A 149 -0.29 4.45 6.20
C GLY A 149 1.00 4.02 6.87
N LEU A 150 1.50 2.80 6.56
CA LEU A 150 2.77 2.31 7.08
C LEU A 150 3.98 3.12 6.60
N ARG A 151 3.98 3.59 5.34
CA ARG A 151 5.06 4.41 4.77
C ARG A 151 5.11 5.81 5.37
N THR A 152 3.96 6.43 5.60
CA THR A 152 3.86 7.78 6.15
C THR A 152 3.82 7.80 7.67
N LEU A 153 3.82 6.63 8.33
CA LEU A 153 3.57 6.47 9.76
C LEU A 153 2.30 7.22 10.20
N ASP A 154 1.27 7.19 9.36
CA ASP A 154 -0.02 7.82 9.67
C ASP A 154 -0.74 7.01 10.75
N ALA A 155 -0.63 7.50 11.99
CA ALA A 155 -1.15 6.82 13.17
C ALA A 155 -2.66 6.54 13.04
N ASP A 156 -3.44 7.48 12.49
CA ASP A 156 -4.89 7.31 12.35
C ASP A 156 -5.22 6.15 11.41
N THR A 157 -4.56 6.11 10.23
CA THR A 157 -4.74 5.01 9.28
C THR A 157 -4.25 3.69 9.87
N ILE A 158 -3.09 3.64 10.51
CA ILE A 158 -2.54 2.39 11.04
C ILE A 158 -3.37 1.85 12.21
N ILE A 159 -3.80 2.72 13.13
CA ILE A 159 -4.67 2.34 14.25
C ILE A 159 -6.01 1.82 13.72
N THR A 160 -6.62 2.54 12.77
CA THR A 160 -7.89 2.12 12.15
C THR A 160 -7.74 0.77 11.42
N MET A 161 -6.60 0.52 10.78
CA MET A 161 -6.31 -0.75 10.11
C MET A 161 -5.67 -1.81 11.02
N GLY A 162 -5.55 -1.55 12.33
CA GLY A 162 -4.88 -2.44 13.28
C GLY A 162 -5.47 -3.85 13.31
N PHE A 163 -6.80 -3.97 13.24
CA PHE A 163 -7.48 -5.26 13.20
C PHE A 163 -7.08 -6.08 11.97
N PHE A 164 -6.94 -5.41 10.83
CA PHE A 164 -6.57 -6.02 9.56
C PHE A 164 -5.10 -6.47 9.59
N ILE A 165 -4.20 -5.66 10.17
CA ILE A 165 -2.79 -6.00 10.37
C ILE A 165 -2.65 -7.24 11.26
N CYS A 166 -3.40 -7.30 12.37
CA CYS A 166 -3.41 -8.45 13.26
C CYS A 166 -3.91 -9.73 12.58
N HIS A 167 -5.00 -9.64 11.80
CA HIS A 167 -5.51 -10.78 11.03
C HIS A 167 -4.52 -11.25 9.96
N LEU A 168 -3.84 -10.31 9.27
CA LEU A 168 -2.79 -10.64 8.32
C LEU A 168 -1.63 -11.37 8.98
N ARG A 169 -1.12 -10.82 10.08
CA ARG A 169 -0.03 -11.44 10.84
C ARG A 169 -0.40 -12.86 11.26
N ARG A 170 -1.61 -13.07 11.79
CA ARG A 170 -2.07 -14.39 12.22
C ARG A 170 -2.09 -15.38 11.07
N GLN A 171 -2.67 -15.02 9.92
CA GLN A 171 -2.70 -15.92 8.76
C GLN A 171 -1.31 -16.20 8.19
N ILE A 172 -0.42 -15.21 8.14
CA ILE A 172 0.97 -15.41 7.69
C ILE A 172 1.69 -16.37 8.64
N GLN A 173 1.48 -16.22 9.94
CA GLN A 173 2.05 -17.11 10.94
C GLN A 173 1.50 -18.54 10.81
N GLU A 174 0.18 -18.71 10.65
CA GLU A 174 -0.45 -20.01 10.42
C GLU A 174 0.12 -20.70 9.17
N LEU A 175 0.29 -19.96 8.06
CA LEU A 175 0.90 -20.49 6.83
C LEU A 175 2.37 -20.86 7.04
N TYR A 176 3.13 -20.05 7.77
CA TYR A 176 4.52 -20.34 8.09
C TYR A 176 4.65 -21.60 8.94
N GLU A 177 3.82 -21.75 9.98
CA GLU A 177 3.80 -22.95 10.82
C GLU A 177 3.42 -24.21 10.02
N GLN A 178 2.44 -24.10 9.12
CA GLN A 178 2.09 -25.19 8.20
C GLN A 178 3.25 -25.57 7.28
N GLN A 179 3.98 -24.58 6.76
CA GLN A 179 5.12 -24.80 5.89
C GLN A 179 6.26 -25.49 6.66
N VAL A 180 6.64 -24.99 7.83
CA VAL A 180 7.68 -25.58 8.69
C VAL A 180 7.32 -27.03 9.05
N ASN A 181 6.08 -27.30 9.43
CA ASN A 181 5.60 -28.64 9.75
C ASN A 181 5.58 -29.58 8.54
N SER A 182 5.31 -29.06 7.33
CA SER A 182 5.35 -29.82 6.08
C SER A 182 6.78 -30.20 5.69
N TYR A 183 7.74 -29.28 5.84
CA TYR A 183 9.15 -29.55 5.60
C TYR A 183 9.76 -30.48 6.65
N GLY A 184 9.42 -30.31 7.93
CA GLY A 184 9.84 -31.23 8.99
C GLY A 184 9.36 -32.68 8.77
N ARG A 185 8.18 -32.88 8.17
CA ARG A 185 7.67 -34.22 7.81
C ARG A 185 8.35 -34.85 6.60
N LYS A 186 8.99 -34.06 5.72
CA LYS A 186 9.70 -34.58 4.52
C LYS A 186 11.10 -35.13 4.82
N PHE A 187 11.66 -34.89 6.02
CA PHE A 187 12.96 -35.42 6.42
C PHE A 187 12.90 -36.73 7.22
N PHE A 188 11.71 -37.31 7.42
CA PHE A 188 11.48 -38.56 8.17
C PHE A 188 10.94 -39.72 7.33
N PHE A 189 11.10 -39.69 6.01
CA PHE A 189 10.79 -40.82 5.12
C PHE A 189 11.99 -41.19 4.26
#